data_AF-A0A7S0L339-F1
#
_entry.id   AF-A0A7S0L339-F1
#
_cell.length_a   1.000
_cell.length_b   1.000
_cell.length_c   1.000
_cell.angle_alpha   90.00
_cell.angle_beta   90.00
_cell.angle_gamma   90.00
#
_symmetry.space_group_name_H-M   'P 1'
#
loop_
_entity.id
_entity.type
_entity.pdbx_description
1 polymer ?
#
loop_
_entity_poly.entity_id
_entity_poly.type
_entity_poly.pdbx_seq_one_letter_code
_entity_poly.pdbx_strand_id
1 'polypeptide(L)'
;VVTLGPDGAIAASREQWWFQPTVPHMPVDTTGAGDAFAAGFLFGWCEGRDVRRGLVYGCACGAAAVCQVGGSTPLDAQSVDASMSREHREAAGENLDFRMGPSQGFSQTSSSGSAATTL
;
A
#
# COMPACT_ATOMS: atom_id res chain seq x y z
N VAL A 1 -6.31 -4.77 7.54
CA VAL A 1 -5.53 -4.27 6.38
C VAL A 1 -6.46 -4.27 5.19
N VAL A 2 -6.41 -3.23 4.37
CA VAL A 2 -7.20 -3.08 3.14
C VAL A 2 -6.23 -2.78 2.00
N THR A 3 -6.30 -3.56 0.92
CA THR A 3 -5.54 -3.29 -0.29
C THR A 3 -6.30 -2.32 -1.18
N LEU A 4 -5.58 -1.42 -1.82
CA LEU A 4 -6.10 -0.37 -2.70
C LEU A 4 -5.63 -0.58 -4.15
N GLY A 5 -5.24 -1.82 -4.50
CA GLY A 5 -4.71 -2.16 -5.81
C GLY A 5 -3.46 -1.33 -6.14
N PRO A 6 -3.46 -0.56 -7.24
CA PRO A 6 -2.30 0.23 -7.66
C PRO A 6 -1.94 1.37 -6.70
N ASP A 7 -2.84 1.74 -5.78
CA ASP A 7 -2.58 2.79 -4.79
C ASP A 7 -1.89 2.25 -3.53
N GLY A 8 -1.71 0.93 -3.41
CA GLY A 8 -0.98 0.29 -2.29
C GLY A 8 -1.91 -0.32 -1.24
N ALA A 9 -1.62 -0.10 0.05
CA ALA A 9 -2.40 -0.69 1.14
C ALA A 9 -2.44 0.17 2.40
N ILE A 10 -3.55 0.07 3.13
CA ILE A 10 -3.75 0.69 4.44
C ILE A 10 -3.86 -0.39 5.52
N ALA A 11 -3.07 -0.26 6.58
CA ALA A 11 -3.31 -0.96 7.85
C ALA A 11 -3.87 0.03 8.88
N ALA A 12 -4.76 -0.42 9.75
CA ALA A 12 -5.31 0.40 10.81
C ALA A 12 -5.44 -0.41 12.10
N SER A 13 -5.12 0.22 13.22
CA SER A 13 -5.49 -0.20 14.58
C SER A 13 -6.50 0.78 15.16
N ARG A 14 -6.86 0.63 16.44
CA ARG A 14 -7.73 1.60 17.13
C ARG A 14 -7.07 2.95 17.32
N GLU A 15 -5.74 2.99 17.39
CA GLU A 15 -4.95 4.16 17.79
C GLU A 15 -4.32 4.90 16.61
N GLN A 16 -4.04 4.20 15.51
CA GLN A 16 -3.27 4.72 14.39
C GLN A 16 -3.56 3.94 13.10
N TRP A 17 -3.14 4.49 11.97
CA TRP A 17 -3.14 3.81 10.69
C TRP A 17 -1.82 4.07 9.96
N TRP A 18 -1.55 3.18 9.01
CA TRP A 18 -0.36 3.20 8.18
C TRP A 18 -0.78 3.06 6.73
N PHE A 19 -0.12 3.80 5.87
CA PHE A 19 -0.28 3.70 4.44
C PHE A 19 1.06 3.32 3.83
N GLN A 20 1.02 2.37 2.92
CA GLN A 20 2.16 1.96 2.12
C GLN A 20 1.74 2.06 0.64
N PRO A 21 2.30 3.02 -0.12
CA PRO A 21 2.11 3.03 -1.57
C PRO A 21 2.75 1.79 -2.18
N THR A 22 2.28 1.39 -3.36
CA THR A 22 2.93 0.35 -4.16
C THR A 22 3.49 0.97 -5.44
N VAL A 23 4.49 0.31 -6.02
CA VAL A 23 5.08 0.75 -7.28
C VAL A 23 4.10 0.48 -8.43
N PRO A 24 3.85 1.47 -9.31
CA PRO A 24 3.06 1.26 -10.52
C PRO A 24 3.67 0.15 -11.38
N HIS A 25 2.84 -0.82 -11.75
CA HIS A 25 3.21 -1.91 -12.65
C HIS A 25 2.11 -2.11 -13.70
N MET A 26 2.47 -2.68 -14.85
CA MET A 26 1.50 -3.10 -15.85
C MET A 26 1.08 -4.54 -15.52
N PRO A 27 -0.15 -4.77 -15.01
CA PRO A 27 -0.55 -6.09 -14.56
C PRO A 27 -0.67 -7.06 -15.73
N VAL A 28 -0.09 -8.25 -15.56
CA VAL A 28 -0.17 -9.37 -16.51
C VAL A 28 -1.34 -10.28 -16.13
N ASP A 29 -1.46 -10.64 -14.86
CA ASP A 29 -2.54 -11.45 -14.29
C ASP A 29 -2.70 -11.10 -12.81
N THR A 30 -3.91 -10.78 -12.36
CA THR A 30 -4.15 -10.39 -10.96
C THR A 30 -4.45 -11.57 -10.04
N THR A 31 -4.52 -12.78 -10.56
CA THR A 31 -4.81 -13.99 -9.80
C THR A 31 -3.74 -14.20 -8.71
N GLY A 32 -4.16 -14.43 -7.47
CA GLY A 32 -3.25 -14.69 -6.34
C GLY A 32 -2.51 -13.48 -5.77
N ALA A 33 -2.74 -12.26 -6.30
CA ALA A 33 -2.12 -11.04 -5.77
C ALA A 33 -2.46 -10.79 -4.29
N GLY A 34 -3.69 -11.10 -3.88
CA GLY A 34 -4.13 -10.99 -2.48
C GLY A 34 -3.46 -12.02 -1.57
N ASP A 35 -3.28 -13.25 -2.04
CA ASP A 35 -2.60 -14.31 -1.27
C ASP A 35 -1.09 -14.00 -1.12
N ALA A 36 -0.46 -13.52 -2.20
CA ALA A 36 0.91 -13.04 -2.18
C ALA A 36 1.08 -11.84 -1.23
N PHE A 37 0.15 -10.89 -1.23
CA PHE A 37 0.13 -9.79 -0.27
C PHE A 37 0.04 -10.30 1.17
N ALA A 38 -0.88 -11.23 1.45
CA ALA A 38 -1.06 -11.76 2.79
C ALA A 38 0.19 -12.51 3.27
N ALA A 39 0.80 -13.33 2.40
CA ALA A 39 2.04 -14.04 2.70
C ALA A 39 3.21 -13.07 2.99
N GLY A 40 3.39 -12.05 2.15
CA GLY A 40 4.39 -11.01 2.36
C GLY A 40 4.15 -10.23 3.65
N PHE A 41 2.89 -9.83 3.90
CA PHE A 41 2.54 -9.13 5.13
C PHE A 41 2.85 -9.93 6.38
N LEU A 42 2.46 -11.21 6.40
CA LEU A 42 2.76 -12.09 7.53
C LEU A 42 4.26 -12.33 7.70
N PHE A 43 5.02 -12.43 6.61
CA PHE A 43 6.47 -12.52 6.66
C PHE A 43 7.10 -11.31 7.38
N GLY A 44 6.78 -10.09 6.91
CA GLY A 44 7.27 -8.86 7.52
C GLY A 44 6.78 -8.64 8.95
N TRP A 45 5.54 -9.07 9.24
CA TRP A 45 4.93 -8.96 10.56
C TRP A 45 5.55 -9.91 11.59
N CYS A 46 5.79 -11.16 11.21
CA CYS A 46 6.32 -12.17 12.15
C CYS A 46 7.71 -11.77 12.70
N GLU A 47 8.45 -10.95 11.97
CA GLU A 47 9.69 -10.34 12.42
C GLU A 47 9.41 -9.10 13.30
N GLY A 48 8.98 -9.35 14.54
CA GLY A 48 8.87 -8.31 15.58
C GLY A 48 7.51 -7.61 15.70
N ARG A 49 6.48 -8.05 14.97
CA ARG A 49 5.12 -7.46 14.94
C ARG A 49 5.09 -6.02 14.40
N ASP A 50 5.96 -5.73 13.43
CA ASP A 50 5.99 -4.43 12.79
C ASP A 50 4.99 -4.36 11.62
N VAL A 51 3.95 -3.55 11.81
CA VAL A 51 2.89 -3.31 10.81
C VAL A 51 3.46 -2.70 9.54
N ARG A 52 4.41 -1.76 9.67
CA ARG A 52 5.02 -1.06 8.53
C ARG A 52 5.80 -2.06 7.69
N ARG A 53 6.60 -2.89 8.35
CA ARG A 53 7.34 -3.96 7.69
C ARG A 53 6.40 -4.94 6.98
N GLY A 54 5.33 -5.36 7.65
CA GLY A 54 4.28 -6.16 7.02
C GLY A 54 3.72 -5.50 5.75
N LEU A 55 3.35 -4.22 5.81
CA LEU A 55 2.83 -3.51 4.64
C LEU A 55 3.84 -3.46 3.48
N VAL A 56 5.11 -3.18 3.75
CA VAL A 56 6.17 -3.14 2.73
C VAL A 56 6.32 -4.50 2.04
N TYR A 57 6.43 -5.59 2.79
CA TYR A 57 6.50 -6.94 2.21
C TYR A 57 5.21 -7.34 1.49
N GLY A 58 4.05 -6.99 2.03
CA GLY A 58 2.77 -7.25 1.39
C GLY A 58 2.64 -6.56 0.03
N CYS A 59 2.91 -5.25 -0.03
CA CYS A 59 2.87 -4.49 -1.28
C CYS A 59 3.88 -5.02 -2.31
N ALA A 60 5.12 -5.30 -1.89
CA ALA A 60 6.14 -5.84 -2.79
C ALA A 60 5.77 -7.23 -3.34
N CYS A 61 5.27 -8.14 -2.50
CA CYS A 61 4.86 -9.48 -2.94
C CYS A 61 3.62 -9.42 -3.84
N GLY A 62 2.64 -8.58 -3.51
CA GLY A 62 1.45 -8.37 -4.34
C GLY A 62 1.82 -7.82 -5.73
N ALA A 63 2.69 -6.80 -5.79
CA ALA A 63 3.19 -6.22 -7.03
C ALA A 63 4.03 -7.19 -7.87
N ALA A 64 4.79 -8.08 -7.24
CA ALA A 64 5.54 -9.12 -7.94
C ALA A 64 4.61 -10.22 -8.52
N ALA A 65 3.54 -10.58 -7.81
CA ALA A 65 2.59 -11.59 -8.25
C ALA A 65 1.84 -11.15 -9.51
N VAL A 66 1.35 -9.92 -9.53
CA VAL A 66 0.59 -9.36 -10.66
C VAL A 66 1.40 -9.20 -11.96
N CYS A 67 2.73 -9.26 -11.88
CA CYS A 67 3.65 -9.22 -13.03
C CYS A 67 3.89 -10.60 -13.65
N GLN A 68 3.28 -11.66 -13.11
CA GLN A 68 3.45 -13.04 -13.54
C GLN A 68 2.10 -13.69 -13.79
N VAL A 69 2.07 -14.74 -14.62
CA VAL A 69 0.84 -15.51 -14.87
C VAL A 69 0.63 -16.53 -13.76
N GLY A 70 -0.60 -16.64 -13.25
CA GLY A 70 -1.02 -17.67 -12.31
C GLY A 70 -0.91 -17.29 -10.83
N GLY A 71 -1.86 -17.79 -10.02
CA GLY A 71 -2.01 -17.41 -8.61
C GLY A 71 -1.15 -18.17 -7.59
N SER A 72 -0.24 -19.05 -8.02
CA SER A 72 0.66 -19.80 -7.13
C SER A 72 2.07 -19.92 -7.68
N THR A 73 2.41 -19.04 -8.63
CA THR A 73 3.76 -18.98 -9.19
C THR A 73 4.72 -18.51 -8.11
N PRO A 74 5.83 -19.23 -7.84
CA PRO A 74 6.82 -18.81 -6.85
C PRO A 74 7.32 -17.41 -7.16
N LEU A 75 7.29 -16.52 -6.16
CA LEU A 75 7.85 -15.20 -6.31
C LEU A 75 9.38 -15.27 -6.29
N ASP A 76 10.01 -14.57 -7.23
CA ASP A 76 11.45 -14.40 -7.23
C ASP A 76 11.84 -13.33 -6.19
N ALA A 77 12.83 -13.61 -5.36
CA ALA A 77 13.26 -12.70 -4.29
C ALA A 77 13.81 -11.35 -4.82
N GLN A 78 14.46 -11.37 -5.99
CA GLN A 78 14.98 -10.17 -6.63
C GLN A 78 13.86 -9.23 -7.11
N SER A 79 12.71 -9.75 -7.55
CA SER A 79 11.52 -8.96 -7.91
C SER A 79 10.89 -8.26 -6.71
N VAL A 80 10.86 -8.95 -5.56
CA VAL A 80 10.40 -8.40 -4.28
C VAL A 80 11.36 -7.31 -3.80
N ASP A 81 12.67 -7.60 -3.81
CA ASP A 81 13.71 -6.64 -3.42
C ASP A 81 13.73 -5.40 -4.33
N ALA A 82 13.53 -5.58 -5.64
CA ALA A 82 13.44 -4.49 -6.61
C ALA A 82 12.22 -3.58 -6.35
N SER A 83 11.11 -4.17 -5.91
CA SER A 83 9.90 -3.41 -5.53
C SER A 83 10.14 -2.59 -4.26
N MET A 84 10.80 -3.19 -3.26
CA MET A 84 11.14 -2.50 -2.01
C MET A 84 12.17 -1.38 -2.15
N SER A 85 13.18 -1.56 -3.01
CA SER A 85 14.22 -0.56 -3.23
C SER A 85 13.72 0.65 -4.03
N ARG A 86 12.64 0.48 -4.81
CA ARG A 86 11.88 1.57 -5.41
C ARG A 86 11.02 2.30 -4.37
N GLU A 87 10.33 1.56 -3.50
CA GLU A 87 9.51 2.13 -2.42
C GLU A 87 10.35 2.93 -1.39
N HIS A 88 11.55 2.47 -1.02
CA HIS A 88 12.43 3.19 -0.09
C HIS A 88 12.91 4.55 -0.61
N ARG A 89 12.98 4.75 -1.93
CA ARG A 89 13.33 6.05 -2.52
C ARG A 89 12.19 7.05 -2.49
N GLU A 90 10.95 6.59 -2.46
CA GLU A 90 9.74 7.43 -2.51
C GLU A 90 9.11 7.62 -1.11
N ALA A 91 9.21 6.62 -0.21
CA ALA A 91 8.69 6.65 1.16
C ALA A 91 9.48 7.57 2.12
N ALA A 92 10.65 8.08 1.70
CA ALA A 92 11.42 9.06 2.47
C ALA A 92 10.77 10.46 2.50
N GLY A 93 9.73 10.71 1.69
CA GLY A 93 9.07 12.02 1.57
C GLY A 93 7.87 12.21 2.49
N GLU A 94 6.91 11.27 2.55
CA GLU A 94 5.61 11.51 3.18
C GLU A 94 5.05 10.25 3.85
N ASN A 95 5.55 9.90 5.03
CA ASN A 95 4.89 8.91 5.87
C ASN A 95 3.99 9.63 6.87
N LEU A 96 2.73 9.87 6.46
CA LEU A 96 1.73 10.51 7.30
C LEU A 96 1.24 9.53 8.38
N ASP A 97 1.92 9.55 9.53
CA ASP A 97 1.44 8.94 10.77
C ASP A 97 0.29 9.78 11.34
N PHE A 98 -0.91 9.62 10.78
CA PHE A 98 -2.12 10.24 11.33
C PHE A 98 -2.64 9.38 12.48
N ARG A 99 -2.30 9.76 13.71
CA ARG A 99 -3.04 9.29 14.90
C ARG A 99 -4.50 9.67 14.74
N MET A 100 -5.39 8.68 14.89
CA MET A 100 -6.82 8.92 14.99
C MET A 100 -7.06 9.77 16.24
N GLY A 101 -7.28 11.07 16.05
CA GLY A 101 -7.88 11.93 17.09
C GLY A 101 -9.28 11.42 17.44
N PRO A 102 -9.82 11.76 18.62
CA PRO A 102 -11.17 11.36 19.00
C PRO A 102 -12.14 11.74 17.89
N SER A 103 -12.97 10.77 17.50
CA SER A 103 -13.89 10.80 16.35
C SER A 103 -14.61 12.15 16.21
N GLN A 104 -14.12 13.02 15.34
CA GLN A 104 -14.89 14.17 14.87
C GLN A 104 -15.39 13.85 13.47
N GLY A 105 -16.70 14.01 13.30
CA GLY A 105 -17.45 13.58 12.13
C GLY A 105 -16.85 14.07 10.81
N PHE A 106 -16.95 13.21 9.80
CA PHE A 106 -16.60 13.46 8.42
C PHE A 106 -17.45 14.63 7.87
N SER A 107 -16.92 15.85 7.84
CA SER A 107 -17.55 16.98 7.16
C SER A 107 -16.99 17.09 5.74
N GLN A 108 -17.83 16.78 4.75
CA GLN A 108 -17.54 17.05 3.34
C GLN A 108 -17.32 18.55 3.14
N THR A 109 -16.15 18.95 2.65
CA THR A 109 -15.96 20.28 2.09
C THR A 109 -16.21 20.19 0.58
N SER A 110 -17.46 20.46 0.18
CA SER A 110 -17.81 20.72 -1.21
C SER A 110 -17.16 22.03 -1.65
N SER A 111 -16.15 21.96 -2.52
CA SER A 111 -15.59 23.15 -3.18
C SER A 111 -16.48 23.54 -4.37
N SER A 112 -17.39 24.48 -4.14
CA SER A 112 -18.07 25.22 -5.20
C SER A 112 -17.07 26.18 -5.86
N GLY A 113 -16.58 25.85 -7.05
CA GLY A 113 -15.79 26.74 -7.89
C GLY A 113 -16.65 27.89 -8.42
N SER A 114 -16.53 29.07 -7.80
CA SER A 114 -17.15 30.31 -8.26
C SER A 114 -16.29 30.94 -9.35
N ALA A 115 -16.84 31.05 -10.55
CA ALA A 115 -16.30 31.86 -11.64
C ALA A 115 -16.52 33.37 -11.35
N ALA A 116 -15.46 34.16 -11.45
CA ALA A 116 -15.50 35.63 -11.60
C ALA A 116 -14.18 36.02 -12.30
N THR A 117 -14.15 36.22 -13.62
CA THR A 117 -14.44 37.50 -14.31
C THR A 117 -13.96 38.72 -13.55
N THR A 118 -12.86 39.33 -13.99
CA THR A 118 -12.62 40.76 -13.89
C THR A 118 -11.70 41.19 -15.05
N LEU A 119 -12.31 42.04 -15.88
CA LEU A 119 -11.82 43.03 -16.86
C LEU A 119 -10.34 43.07 -17.25
#